data_AF-A0A2W6BT18-F1
#
_entry.id   AF-A0A2W6BT18-F1
#
_cell.length_a   1.000
_cell.length_b   1.000
_cell.length_c   1.000
_cell.angle_alpha   90.00
_cell.angle_beta   90.00
_cell.angle_gamma   90.00
#
_symmetry.space_group_name_H-M   'P 1'
#
loop_
_entity.id
_entity.type
_entity.pdbx_description
1 polymer ?
#
loop_
_entity_poly.entity_id
_entity_poly.type
_entity_poly.pdbx_seq_one_letter_code
_entity_poly.pdbx_strand_id
1 'polypeptide(L)' 'MSPAQPSDKRPPVGVDPTRASIARVYDAGLGGKDNYEIDRQVVADLMRVAPGIREFTWSNRNFLIRA' A
#
# COMPACT_ATOMS: atom_id res chain seq x y z
N MET A 1 26.73 7.95 -16.72
CA MET A 1 25.48 7.57 -16.02
C MET A 1 24.36 8.43 -16.55
N SER A 2 23.44 7.85 -17.34
CA SER A 2 22.25 8.58 -17.80
C SER A 2 21.26 8.72 -16.63
N PRO A 3 20.60 9.89 -16.47
CA PRO A 3 19.58 10.06 -15.45
C PRO A 3 18.37 9.18 -15.78
N ALA A 4 17.83 8.51 -14.76
CA ALA A 4 16.60 7.74 -14.88
C ALA A 4 15.46 8.66 -15.33
N GLN A 5 14.81 8.31 -16.44
CA GLN A 5 13.65 9.03 -16.97
C GLN A 5 12.54 9.05 -15.90
N PRO A 6 11.84 10.18 -15.71
CA PRO A 6 10.69 10.23 -14.81
C PRO A 6 9.65 9.23 -15.31
N SER A 7 9.22 8.30 -14.46
CA SER A 7 8.26 7.28 -14.84
C SER A 7 6.95 7.97 -15.28
N ASP A 8 6.50 7.62 -16.48
CA ASP A 8 5.18 7.98 -16.99
C ASP A 8 4.15 7.49 -15.95
N LYS A 9 3.52 8.41 -15.20
CA LYS A 9 2.67 8.12 -14.03
C LYS A 9 1.33 7.45 -14.39
N ARG A 10 1.25 6.78 -15.54
CA ARG A 10 0.07 6.02 -15.92
C ARG A 10 0.04 4.71 -15.15
N PRO A 11 -1.12 4.36 -14.55
CA PRO A 11 -1.32 3.04 -13.98
C PRO A 11 -1.01 1.94 -15.00
N PRO A 12 -0.48 0.79 -14.57
CA PRO A 12 -0.35 -0.37 -15.44
C PRO A 12 -1.70 -0.74 -16.08
N VAL A 13 -1.66 -1.38 -17.24
CA VAL A 13 -2.87 -1.84 -17.94
C VAL A 13 -3.70 -2.74 -17.02
N GLY A 14 -5.01 -2.48 -16.96
CA GLY A 14 -5.94 -3.22 -16.11
C GLY A 14 -5.99 -2.77 -14.64
N VAL A 15 -5.18 -1.79 -14.25
CA VAL A 15 -5.23 -1.20 -12.91
C VAL A 15 -6.16 0.02 -12.91
N ASP A 16 -7.24 -0.08 -12.14
CA ASP A 16 -8.05 1.07 -11.76
C ASP A 16 -7.47 1.71 -10.48
N PRO A 17 -6.92 2.94 -10.55
CA PRO A 17 -6.36 3.63 -9.40
C PRO A 17 -7.42 4.31 -8.51
N THR A 18 -8.70 4.30 -8.91
CA THR A 18 -9.83 4.88 -8.17
C THR A 18 -10.55 3.87 -7.29
N ARG A 19 -10.26 2.57 -7.47
CA ARG A 19 -10.78 1.47 -6.66
C ARG A 19 -9.67 0.89 -5.80
N ALA A 20 -9.89 0.76 -4.50
CA ALA A 20 -8.92 0.17 -3.58
C ALA A 20 -8.65 -1.31 -3.89
N SER A 21 -7.41 -1.75 -3.64
CA SER A 21 -7.01 -3.15 -3.72
C SER A 21 -6.39 -3.60 -2.40
N ILE A 22 -6.72 -4.81 -1.93
CA ILE A 22 -6.20 -5.37 -0.68
C ILE A 22 -4.66 -5.36 -0.66
N ALA A 23 -4.03 -5.75 -1.76
CA ALA A 23 -2.56 -5.77 -1.85
C ALA A 23 -1.94 -4.37 -1.71
N ARG A 24 -2.55 -3.36 -2.32
CA ARG A 24 -2.06 -1.96 -2.26
C ARG A 24 -2.38 -1.28 -0.93
N VAL A 25 -3.52 -1.61 -0.32
CA VAL A 25 -3.83 -1.20 1.05
C VAL A 25 -2.83 -1.79 2.04
N TYR A 26 -2.43 -3.06 1.86
CA TYR A 26 -1.40 -3.70 2.68
C TYR A 26 -0.03 -3.05 2.47
N ASP A 27 0.35 -2.75 1.21
CA ASP A 27 1.56 -1.98 0.90
C ASP A 27 1.55 -0.60 1.58
N ALA A 28 0.47 0.15 1.47
CA ALA A 28 0.30 1.44 2.13
C ALA A 28 0.40 1.33 3.67
N GLY A 29 -0.21 0.29 4.26
CA GLY A 29 -0.13 0.02 5.70
C GLY A 29 1.29 -0.31 6.19
N LEU A 30 2.12 -0.88 5.33
CA LEU A 30 3.56 -1.10 5.57
C LEU A 30 4.42 0.15 5.30
N GLY A 31 3.84 1.24 4.78
CA GLY A 31 4.60 2.43 4.36
C GLY A 31 5.32 2.24 3.03
N GLY A 32 4.84 1.33 2.19
CA GLY A 32 5.31 1.15 0.81
C GLY A 32 4.85 2.28 -0.12
N LYS A 33 5.23 2.17 -1.39
CA LYS A 33 5.03 3.21 -2.42
C LYS A 33 4.13 2.77 -3.57
N ASP A 34 3.78 1.49 -3.62
CA ASP A 34 3.04 0.88 -4.73
C ASP A 34 1.54 0.90 -4.43
N ASN A 35 1.04 2.10 -4.11
CA ASN A 35 -0.34 2.36 -3.69
C ASN A 35 -0.85 3.71 -4.19
N TYR A 36 -2.16 3.81 -4.39
CA TYR A 36 -2.82 5.05 -4.80
C TYR A 36 -3.49 5.74 -3.60
N GLU A 37 -4.01 6.95 -3.85
CA GLU A 37 -4.69 7.76 -2.83
C GLU A 37 -5.85 7.01 -2.17
N ILE A 38 -6.67 6.30 -2.95
CA ILE A 38 -7.80 5.53 -2.43
C ILE A 38 -7.37 4.42 -1.46
N ASP A 39 -6.19 3.81 -1.68
CA ASP A 39 -5.67 2.77 -0.80
C ASP A 39 -5.24 3.36 0.54
N ARG A 40 -4.61 4.55 0.54
CA ARG A 40 -4.22 5.28 1.75
C ARG A 40 -5.42 5.77 2.55
N GLN A 41 -6.49 6.17 1.88
CA GLN A 41 -7.75 6.54 2.53
C GLN A 41 -8.35 5.36 3.29
N VAL A 42 -8.37 4.16 2.67
CA VAL A 42 -8.80 2.93 3.36
C VAL A 42 -7.93 2.64 4.58
N VAL A 43 -6.61 2.80 4.50
CA VAL A 43 -5.72 2.65 5.68
C VAL A 43 -6.10 3.65 6.78
N ALA A 44 -6.35 4.92 6.45
CA ALA A 44 -6.74 5.94 7.42
C ALA A 44 -8.08 5.61 8.09
N ASP A 45 -9.06 5.10 7.34
CA ASP A 45 -10.35 4.68 7.89
C ASP A 45 -10.22 3.42 8.76
N LEU A 46 -9.38 2.46 8.36
CA LEU A 46 -9.04 1.30 9.17
C LEU A 46 -8.39 1.71 10.49
N MET A 47 -7.48 2.68 10.49
CA MET A 47 -6.88 3.19 11.73
C MET A 47 -7.90 3.85 12.67
N ARG A 48 -8.99 4.43 12.14
CA ARG A 48 -10.06 4.99 12.97
C ARG A 48 -10.89 3.92 13.66
N VAL A 49 -11.23 2.83 12.95
CA VAL A 49 -12.08 1.75 13.49
C VAL A 49 -11.28 0.70 14.26
N ALA A 50 -10.00 0.51 13.90
CA ALA A 50 -9.08 -0.45 14.48
C ALA A 50 -7.70 0.21 14.69
N PRO A 51 -7.50 0.94 15.80
CA PRO A 51 -6.26 1.68 16.06
C PRO A 51 -4.96 0.84 16.00
N GLY A 52 -5.04 -0.47 16.28
CA GLY A 52 -3.89 -1.39 16.23
C GLY A 52 -3.58 -2.00 14.85
N ILE A 53 -4.22 -1.53 13.77
CA ILE A 53 -4.09 -2.14 12.44
C ILE A 53 -2.65 -2.03 11.89
N ARG A 54 -1.91 -1.00 12.29
CA ARG A 54 -0.53 -0.79 11.82
C ARG A 54 0.42 -1.82 12.42
N GLU A 55 0.32 -2.04 13.73
CA GLU A 55 1.08 -3.04 14.48
C GLU A 55 0.73 -4.44 13.96
N PHE A 56 -0.55 -4.71 13.70
CA PHE A 56 -1.01 -5.96 13.10
C PHE A 56 -0.36 -6.20 11.72
N THR A 57 -0.37 -5.19 10.85
CA THR A 57 0.18 -5.27 9.49
C THR A 57 1.67 -5.65 9.51
N TRP A 58 2.47 -5.01 10.38
CA TRP A 58 3.88 -5.34 10.59
C TRP A 58 4.09 -6.69 11.27
N SER A 59 3.25 -7.05 12.23
CA SER A 59 3.33 -8.36 12.90
C SER A 59 3.12 -9.51 11.92
N ASN A 60 2.14 -9.39 11.02
CA ASN A 60 1.92 -10.34 9.94
C ASN A 60 3.13 -10.46 9.01
N ARG A 61 3.73 -9.32 8.61
CA ARG A 61 4.94 -9.30 7.78
C ARG A 61 6.10 -10.01 8.49
N ASN A 62 6.31 -9.73 9.77
CA ASN A 62 7.38 -10.31 10.56
C ASN A 62 7.18 -11.81 10.80
N PHE A 63 5.93 -12.28 10.91
CA PHE A 63 5.63 -13.71 10.99
C PHE A 63 6.07 -14.43 9.71
N LEU A 64 5.67 -13.92 8.53
CA LEU A 64 6.03 -14.52 7.24
C LEU A 64 7.55 -14.55 6.99
N ILE A 65 8.31 -13.61 7.53
CA ILE A 65 9.79 -13.58 7.40
C ILE A 65 10.45 -14.69 8.24
N ARG A 66 9.82 -15.10 9.35
CA ARG A 66 10.38 -16.09 10.28
C ARG A 66 9.90 -17.53 10.04
N ALA A 67 8.82 -17.70 9.29
CA ALA A 67 8.28 -19.00 8.90
C ALA A 67 9.19 -19.68 7.87
#